data_AF-A0A1G3HW97-F1
#
_entry.id   AF-A0A1G3HW97-F1
#
_cell.length_a   1.000
_cell.length_b   1.000
_cell.length_c   1.000
_cell.angle_alpha   90.00
_cell.angle_beta   90.00
_cell.angle_gamma   90.00
#
_symmetry.space_group_name_H-M   'P 1'
#
loop_
_entity.id
_entity.type
_entity.pdbx_description
1 polymer ?
#
loop_
_entity_poly.entity_id
_entity_poly.type
_entity_poly.pdbx_seq_one_letter_code
_entity_poly.pdbx_strand_id
1 'polypeptide(L)'
;MVLFAAGSMAQTSQTRIRGNTEINVKTENTTAVATGSNNVAKNRIGVIQGDKKGDTKITVNAANVTTVVGGRNKKACTNIGGIVKDECK
;
A
#
# COMPACT_ATOMS: atom_id res chain seq x y z
N MET A 1 35.76 -9.04 22.02
CA MET A 1 34.34 -8.84 22.38
C MET A 1 33.53 -8.77 21.10
N VAL A 2 32.64 -9.74 20.86
CA VAL A 2 31.76 -9.76 19.67
C VAL A 2 30.38 -10.15 20.15
N LEU A 3 29.42 -9.22 20.09
CA LEU A 3 28.01 -9.50 20.36
C LEU A 3 27.30 -9.82 19.04
N PHE A 4 26.75 -11.03 18.93
CA PHE A 4 25.79 -11.36 17.90
C PHE A 4 24.38 -11.10 18.42
N ALA A 5 23.70 -10.08 17.89
CA ALA A 5 22.29 -9.81 18.19
C ALA A 5 21.40 -10.49 17.14
N ALA A 6 20.66 -11.52 17.53
CA ALA A 6 19.69 -12.20 16.68
C ALA A 6 18.36 -11.41 16.65
N GLY A 7 17.99 -10.90 15.48
CA GLY A 7 16.68 -10.26 15.24
C GLY A 7 15.65 -11.26 14.69
N SER A 8 14.47 -11.31 15.31
CA SER A 8 13.37 -12.17 14.87
C SER A 8 12.74 -11.69 13.56
N MET A 9 12.57 -12.61 12.60
CA MET A 9 11.96 -12.33 11.30
C MET A 9 10.44 -12.55 11.35
N ALA A 10 9.65 -11.50 11.08
CA ALA A 10 8.20 -11.60 10.95
C ALA A 10 7.81 -12.17 9.57
N GLN A 11 7.00 -13.23 9.54
CA GLN A 11 6.54 -13.87 8.31
C GLN A 11 5.36 -13.09 7.70
N THR A 12 5.56 -12.48 6.52
CA THR A 12 4.52 -11.71 5.81
C THR A 12 3.63 -12.62 4.96
N SER A 13 2.32 -12.65 5.24
CA SER A 13 1.32 -13.38 4.45
C SER A 13 1.01 -12.66 3.14
N GLN A 14 1.73 -13.02 2.08
CA GLN A 14 1.63 -12.44 0.74
C GLN A 14 0.39 -13.00 0.00
N THR A 15 -0.55 -12.14 -0.46
CA THR A 15 -1.67 -12.58 -1.35
C THR A 15 -1.11 -13.31 -2.56
N ARG A 16 -1.88 -14.17 -3.24
CA ARG A 16 -1.42 -14.78 -4.51
C ARG A 16 -2.57 -14.99 -5.49
N ILE A 17 -2.71 -14.09 -6.45
CA ILE A 17 -3.71 -14.20 -7.53
C ILE A 17 -3.40 -15.44 -8.38
N ARG A 18 -4.40 -16.20 -8.85
CA ARG A 18 -4.22 -17.47 -9.59
C ARG A 18 -5.28 -17.71 -10.69
N GLY A 19 -5.26 -16.88 -11.72
CA GLY A 19 -6.18 -16.92 -12.87
C GLY A 19 -6.80 -15.55 -13.11
N ASN A 20 -7.49 -15.35 -14.24
CA ASN A 20 -7.99 -14.04 -14.65
C ASN A 20 -8.77 -13.31 -13.54
N THR A 21 -8.50 -12.02 -13.39
CA THR A 21 -9.05 -11.14 -12.35
C THR A 21 -9.41 -9.80 -12.98
N GLU A 22 -10.62 -9.30 -12.70
CA GLU A 22 -11.22 -8.01 -13.08
C GLU A 22 -11.21 -6.93 -11.99
N ILE A 23 -10.68 -5.72 -12.18
CA ILE A 23 -10.95 -4.54 -11.31
C ILE A 23 -11.22 -3.31 -12.21
N ASN A 24 -12.16 -2.42 -11.87
CA ASN A 24 -12.49 -1.14 -12.55
C ASN A 24 -12.96 -0.07 -11.53
N VAL A 25 -12.32 1.10 -11.38
CA VAL A 25 -12.42 1.97 -10.16
C VAL A 25 -12.33 3.50 -10.40
N LYS A 26 -13.39 4.19 -10.88
CA LYS A 26 -13.39 5.64 -11.20
C LYS A 26 -13.62 6.62 -10.01
N THR A 27 -13.10 7.87 -10.12
CA THR A 27 -13.78 9.22 -10.02
C THR A 27 -13.00 10.50 -10.55
N GLU A 28 -12.09 11.24 -9.84
CA GLU A 28 -11.62 12.68 -10.03
C GLU A 28 -10.19 13.13 -9.46
N ASN A 29 -10.06 13.93 -8.35
CA ASN A 29 -8.79 14.48 -7.75
C ASN A 29 -8.04 13.55 -6.72
N THR A 30 -6.84 13.92 -6.20
CA THR A 30 -6.20 13.26 -5.01
C THR A 30 -5.18 14.17 -4.28
N THR A 31 -4.94 14.03 -2.96
CA THR A 31 -3.96 14.86 -2.20
C THR A 31 -3.41 14.17 -0.93
N ALA A 32 -2.24 13.52 -0.97
CA ALA A 32 -1.59 13.01 0.25
C ALA A 32 -0.67 14.08 0.90
N VAL A 33 -0.78 14.30 2.22
CA VAL A 33 -0.02 15.31 2.98
C VAL A 33 0.60 14.65 4.22
N ALA A 34 1.84 14.99 4.56
CA ALA A 34 2.48 14.56 5.80
C ALA A 34 3.16 15.75 6.51
N THR A 35 2.79 16.01 7.77
CA THR A 35 3.33 17.11 8.58
C THR A 35 3.91 16.61 9.91
N GLY A 36 5.02 17.18 10.37
CA GLY A 36 5.78 16.70 11.52
C GLY A 36 6.98 15.81 11.15
N SER A 37 7.35 14.84 11.99
CA SER A 37 8.65 14.14 11.95
C SER A 37 8.51 12.63 11.69
N ASN A 38 9.24 12.06 10.73
CA ASN A 38 9.17 10.62 10.40
C ASN A 38 7.75 10.12 10.07
N ASN A 39 7.00 10.91 9.30
CA ASN A 39 5.66 10.54 8.88
C ASN A 39 5.63 10.07 7.41
N VAL A 40 4.58 9.32 7.06
CA VAL A 40 4.32 8.78 5.72
C VAL A 40 2.85 8.98 5.40
N ALA A 41 2.51 9.60 4.27
CA ALA A 41 1.17 9.56 3.70
C ALA A 41 1.26 9.02 2.27
N LYS A 42 0.28 8.21 1.84
CA LYS A 42 0.20 7.70 0.46
C LYS A 42 -1.25 7.71 0.00
N ASN A 43 -1.45 7.84 -1.30
CA ASN A 43 -2.58 7.25 -2.02
C ASN A 43 -2.00 6.15 -2.93
N ARG A 44 -2.82 5.21 -3.39
CA ARG A 44 -2.47 4.03 -4.22
C ARG A 44 -3.71 3.69 -5.07
N ILE A 45 -3.64 3.02 -6.23
CA ILE A 45 -4.80 2.87 -7.16
C ILE A 45 -5.03 1.45 -7.79
N GLY A 46 -6.18 0.81 -7.47
CA GLY A 46 -6.73 -0.50 -7.93
C GLY A 46 -6.31 -1.79 -7.17
N VAL A 47 -6.91 -2.17 -6.03
CA VAL A 47 -6.19 -2.84 -4.88
C VAL A 47 -6.02 -4.35 -4.83
N ILE A 48 -4.76 -4.82 -4.71
CA ILE A 48 -4.40 -6.19 -4.25
C ILE A 48 -3.05 -6.20 -3.50
N GLN A 49 -2.87 -6.85 -2.35
CA GLN A 49 -1.55 -6.93 -1.68
C GLN A 49 -0.89 -8.32 -1.75
N GLY A 50 -0.16 -8.65 -2.83
CA GLY A 50 0.82 -9.74 -2.80
C GLY A 50 1.48 -10.10 -4.15
N ASP A 51 1.52 -11.40 -4.42
CA ASP A 51 1.92 -12.06 -5.66
C ASP A 51 0.77 -12.21 -6.67
N LYS A 52 1.15 -12.54 -7.90
CA LYS A 52 0.27 -12.96 -9.00
C LYS A 52 0.83 -14.21 -9.68
N LYS A 53 -0.06 -15.13 -10.10
CA LYS A 53 0.23 -16.37 -10.83
C LYS A 53 -0.98 -16.77 -11.71
N GLY A 54 -1.43 -15.84 -12.54
CA GLY A 54 -2.55 -15.92 -13.48
C GLY A 54 -3.20 -14.54 -13.60
N ASP A 55 -4.10 -14.33 -14.55
CA ASP A 55 -4.32 -12.98 -15.10
C ASP A 55 -4.96 -11.98 -14.12
N THR A 56 -4.78 -10.70 -14.40
CA THR A 56 -5.34 -9.62 -13.56
C THR A 56 -5.32 -8.37 -14.40
N LYS A 57 -6.49 -7.80 -14.58
CA LYS A 57 -6.78 -6.52 -15.16
C LYS A 57 -7.33 -5.66 -14.04
N ILE A 58 -6.85 -4.43 -13.98
CA ILE A 58 -7.18 -3.46 -12.95
C ILE A 58 -7.25 -2.12 -13.65
N THR A 59 -8.44 -1.55 -13.65
CA THR A 59 -8.80 -0.25 -14.19
C THR A 59 -9.19 0.63 -13.01
N VAL A 60 -8.87 1.91 -13.11
CA VAL A 60 -9.01 2.92 -12.05
C VAL A 60 -9.12 4.29 -12.72
N ASN A 61 -9.71 5.29 -12.06
CA ASN A 61 -9.89 6.66 -12.56
C ASN A 61 -10.15 7.66 -11.38
N ALA A 62 -9.56 7.47 -10.18
CA ALA A 62 -10.01 7.88 -8.81
C ALA A 62 -10.13 9.39 -8.35
N ALA A 63 -11.03 9.71 -7.37
CA ALA A 63 -11.44 11.07 -6.88
C ALA A 63 -11.18 11.52 -5.46
N ASN A 64 -10.95 12.84 -5.36
CA ASN A 64 -10.82 13.72 -4.20
C ASN A 64 -10.13 13.02 -3.01
N VAL A 65 -9.18 12.13 -3.34
CA VAL A 65 -8.57 11.16 -2.42
C VAL A 65 -7.51 11.86 -1.59
N THR A 66 -7.92 12.56 -0.53
CA THR A 66 -6.99 13.31 0.33
C THR A 66 -6.57 12.49 1.55
N THR A 67 -5.25 12.35 1.78
CA THR A 67 -4.68 11.55 2.87
C THR A 67 -3.69 12.38 3.67
N VAL A 68 -4.14 13.04 4.74
CA VAL A 68 -3.29 13.85 5.62
C VAL A 68 -2.81 13.02 6.81
N VAL A 69 -1.53 13.13 7.17
CA VAL A 69 -0.95 12.58 8.41
C VAL A 69 -0.17 13.65 9.16
N GLY A 70 -0.20 13.62 10.50
CA GLY A 70 0.45 14.60 11.38
C GLY A 70 1.20 13.96 12.56
N GLY A 71 2.16 14.68 13.16
CA GLY A 71 2.82 14.28 14.42
C GLY A 71 4.20 13.66 14.24
N ARG A 72 4.58 12.66 15.06
CA ARG A 72 5.87 11.95 14.94
C ARG A 72 5.73 10.43 14.76
N ASN A 73 6.52 9.85 13.85
CA ASN A 73 6.59 8.41 13.53
C ASN A 73 5.25 7.83 12.99
N LYS A 74 4.46 8.58 12.22
CA LYS A 74 3.07 8.25 11.83
C LYS A 74 2.90 7.92 10.36
N LYS A 75 2.16 6.86 10.04
CA LYS A 75 2.07 6.35 8.66
C LYS A 75 0.62 6.14 8.22
N ALA A 76 0.32 6.53 6.99
CA ALA A 76 -0.99 6.55 6.37
C ALA A 76 -0.84 6.16 4.89
N CYS A 77 -1.75 5.33 4.37
CA CYS A 77 -1.75 4.89 2.99
C CYS A 77 -3.17 4.58 2.51
N THR A 78 -3.56 5.18 1.40
CA THR A 78 -4.91 5.12 0.85
C THR A 78 -4.89 4.38 -0.49
N ASN A 79 -4.44 3.13 -0.41
CA ASN A 79 -5.32 1.95 -0.50
C ASN A 79 -6.51 1.95 -1.45
N ILE A 80 -6.53 2.75 -2.53
CA ILE A 80 -7.32 2.35 -3.69
C ILE A 80 -6.57 1.26 -4.48
N GLY A 81 -5.21 1.15 -4.45
CA GLY A 81 -4.43 -0.05 -4.86
C GLY A 81 -3.15 -0.09 -5.75
N GLY A 82 -3.16 -1.01 -6.75
CA GLY A 82 -2.07 -1.64 -7.52
C GLY A 82 -2.09 -3.18 -7.30
N ILE A 83 -1.02 -3.91 -7.61
CA ILE A 83 -0.66 -5.09 -6.79
C ILE A 83 0.56 -4.68 -5.95
N VAL A 84 0.40 -4.57 -4.63
CA VAL A 84 1.45 -4.15 -3.68
C VAL A 84 1.93 -5.35 -2.84
N LYS A 85 3.02 -5.25 -2.08
CA LYS A 85 3.46 -6.33 -1.17
C LYS A 85 3.54 -5.94 0.30
N ASP A 86 3.73 -4.65 0.58
CA ASP A 86 3.79 -4.08 1.92
C ASP A 86 2.60 -3.17 2.24
N GLU A 87 2.02 -3.37 3.43
CA GLU A 87 0.72 -2.84 3.89
C GLU A 87 0.67 -1.31 3.82
N CYS A 88 1.56 -0.69 4.59
CA CYS A 88 1.82 0.73 4.73
C CYS A 88 2.98 0.88 5.73
N LYS A 89 4.17 0.36 5.36
CA LYS A 89 5.28 0.20 6.31
C LYS A 89 5.87 1.49 6.85
#